data_AF-A0A137PHS4-F1
#
_entry.id   AF-A0A137PHS4-F1
#
_cell.length_a   1.000
_cell.length_b   1.000
_cell.length_c   1.000
_cell.angle_alpha   90.00
_cell.angle_beta   90.00
_cell.angle_gamma   90.00
#
_symmetry.space_group_name_H-M   'P 1'
#
loop_
_entity.id
_entity.type
_entity.pdbx_description
1 polymer ?
#
loop_
_entity_poly.entity_id
_entity_poly.type
_entity_poly.pdbx_seq_one_letter_code
_entity_poly.pdbx_strand_id
1 'polypeptide(L)'
;MTKIDPGISYWQVVTHYSKKVFNYKPCHNRRDLYQSLFIALPFLIGAAFASSMVNAWMDRLYRDLLMKGVNGSALPDAIIQFFNNYPEFQIQVGDFNQWSARTCAILILILIVLGGRDACWRFRRAAFTIGVMYILRSICVSLTHPPNPYKPCLSPNVISPIFVDAILIMIQVKISCGDVFFSGHTIIYTTAMVMYLKYNIFPYNTLNYIIKFVMVVFCVSNIIGLVVSSFHYSIDVIISFILTSLTWWNYHVVVNLDYFKDTWYGKFIRFYDHHPTKHNYEELPMSISNRQSTFIHSTTSSNN
;
A
#
# COMPACT_ATOMS: atom_id res chain seq x y z
N MET A 1 -19.24 6.98 -28.97
CA MET A 1 -20.52 6.56 -28.39
C MET A 1 -20.30 5.28 -27.59
N THR A 2 -20.01 5.41 -26.31
CA THR A 2 -19.92 4.30 -25.36
C THR A 2 -21.31 3.77 -25.08
N LYS A 3 -21.61 2.52 -25.45
CA LYS A 3 -22.82 1.82 -24.99
C LYS A 3 -22.77 1.76 -23.47
N ILE A 4 -23.57 2.60 -22.82
CA ILE A 4 -23.93 2.46 -21.42
C ILE A 4 -24.91 1.29 -21.40
N ASP A 5 -24.52 0.13 -20.87
CA ASP A 5 -25.41 -1.02 -20.73
C ASP A 5 -26.64 -0.61 -19.90
N PRO A 6 -27.84 -0.50 -20.50
CA PRO A 6 -29.05 -0.19 -19.79
C PRO A 6 -29.70 -1.51 -19.37
N GLY A 7 -29.79 -1.73 -18.05
CA GLY A 7 -30.59 -2.83 -17.49
C GLY A 7 -29.75 -3.87 -16.77
N ILE A 8 -29.29 -3.53 -15.57
CA ILE A 8 -28.81 -4.53 -14.62
C ILE A 8 -29.78 -4.53 -13.45
N SER A 9 -30.44 -5.67 -13.28
CA SER A 9 -31.28 -5.91 -12.11
C SER A 9 -30.38 -6.09 -10.89
N TYR A 10 -30.67 -5.40 -9.77
CA TYR A 10 -30.02 -5.59 -8.47
C TYR A 10 -29.81 -7.07 -8.13
N TRP A 11 -30.76 -7.93 -8.51
CA TRP A 11 -30.72 -9.37 -8.30
C TRP A 11 -29.59 -10.10 -9.04
N GLN A 12 -29.13 -9.60 -10.20
CA GLN A 12 -28.00 -10.19 -10.92
C GLN A 12 -26.67 -9.95 -10.19
N VAL A 13 -26.50 -8.79 -9.56
CA VAL A 13 -25.33 -8.51 -8.71
C VAL A 13 -25.37 -9.41 -7.48
N VAL A 14 -26.51 -9.44 -6.77
CA VAL A 14 -26.68 -10.23 -5.55
C VAL A 14 -26.45 -11.73 -5.80
N THR A 15 -26.99 -12.28 -6.89
CA THR A 15 -26.84 -13.71 -7.22
C THR A 15 -25.41 -14.08 -7.60
N HIS A 16 -24.67 -13.21 -8.30
CA HIS A 16 -23.25 -13.43 -8.59
C HIS A 16 -22.41 -13.51 -7.31
N TYR A 17 -22.61 -12.57 -6.38
CA TYR A 17 -21.87 -12.56 -5.12
C TYR A 17 -22.28 -13.67 -4.17
N SER A 18 -23.58 -14.00 -4.08
CA SER A 18 -24.07 -15.12 -3.28
C SER A 18 -23.37 -16.42 -3.68
N LYS A 19 -23.33 -16.75 -4.97
CA LYS A 19 -22.61 -17.95 -5.46
C LYS A 19 -21.11 -17.91 -5.19
N LYS A 20 -20.47 -16.74 -5.24
CA LYS A 20 -19.03 -16.55 -4.96
C LYS A 20 -18.70 -16.76 -3.48
N VAL A 21 -19.59 -16.34 -2.58
CA VAL A 21 -19.46 -16.53 -1.12
C VAL A 21 -19.70 -17.99 -0.74
N PHE A 22 -20.74 -18.64 -1.26
CA PHE A 22 -21.06 -20.04 -0.93
C PHE A 22 -19.98 -21.04 -1.41
N ASN A 23 -19.25 -20.75 -2.48
CA ASN A 23 -18.16 -21.57 -3.00
C ASN A 23 -16.79 -20.90 -2.83
N TYR A 24 -16.60 -20.15 -1.74
CA TYR A 24 -15.38 -19.40 -1.51
C TYR A 24 -14.17 -20.33 -1.32
N LYS A 25 -13.26 -20.32 -2.29
CA LYS A 25 -11.93 -20.94 -2.21
C LYS A 25 -10.89 -19.84 -2.33
N PRO A 26 -10.19 -19.45 -1.25
CA PRO A 26 -9.28 -18.29 -1.25
C PRO A 26 -8.00 -18.52 -2.06
N CYS A 27 -7.60 -19.78 -2.22
CA CYS A 27 -6.38 -20.17 -2.91
C CYS A 27 -6.68 -21.17 -4.03
N HIS A 28 -5.83 -21.17 -5.06
CA HIS A 28 -5.88 -22.18 -6.12
C HIS A 28 -5.38 -23.53 -5.63
N ASN A 29 -4.23 -23.55 -4.95
CA ASN A 29 -3.56 -24.78 -4.50
C ASN A 29 -3.19 -24.74 -3.00
N ARG A 30 -2.96 -25.91 -2.39
CA ARG A 30 -2.44 -26.00 -1.00
C ARG A 30 -1.12 -25.26 -0.81
N ARG A 31 -0.28 -25.23 -1.85
CA ARG A 31 0.98 -24.47 -1.87
C ARG A 31 0.76 -22.98 -1.67
N ASP A 32 -0.24 -22.39 -2.33
CA ASP A 32 -0.54 -20.96 -2.20
C ASP A 32 -0.97 -20.61 -0.77
N LEU A 33 -1.78 -21.47 -0.16
CA LEU A 33 -2.18 -21.31 1.23
C LEU A 33 -0.97 -21.38 2.16
N TYR A 34 -0.10 -22.36 1.94
CA TYR A 34 1.12 -22.54 2.73
C TYR A 34 2.05 -21.32 2.62
N GLN A 35 2.34 -20.84 1.41
CA GLN A 35 3.18 -19.65 1.22
C GLN A 35 2.56 -18.39 1.83
N SER A 36 1.22 -18.28 1.82
CA SER A 36 0.55 -17.13 2.43
C SER A 36 0.60 -17.18 3.95
N LEU A 37 0.30 -18.34 4.56
CA LEU A 37 0.21 -18.48 6.02
C LEU A 37 1.55 -18.64 6.72
N PHE A 38 2.54 -19.31 6.10
CA PHE A 38 3.79 -19.66 6.76
C PHE A 38 5.00 -18.87 6.26
N ILE A 39 4.85 -18.08 5.18
CA ILE A 39 5.93 -17.21 4.68
C ILE A 39 5.50 -15.76 4.73
N ALA A 40 4.44 -15.40 4.00
CA ALA A 40 4.01 -14.01 3.86
C ALA A 40 3.46 -13.40 5.17
N LEU A 41 2.61 -14.13 5.89
CA LEU A 41 2.01 -13.65 7.13
C LEU A 41 3.05 -13.48 8.25
N PRO A 42 3.95 -14.46 8.54
CA PRO A 42 5.00 -14.27 9.53
C PRO A 42 5.98 -13.16 9.13
N PHE A 43 6.29 -13.01 7.84
CA PHE A 43 7.12 -11.91 7.35
C PHE A 43 6.47 -10.55 7.63
N LEU A 44 5.19 -10.38 7.29
CA LEU A 44 4.46 -9.14 7.54
C LEU A 44 4.37 -8.82 9.03
N ILE A 45 4.00 -9.80 9.87
CA ILE A 45 3.88 -9.62 11.32
C ILE A 45 5.26 -9.29 11.91
N GLY A 46 6.29 -10.04 11.54
CA GLY A 46 7.66 -9.81 12.01
C GLY A 46 8.18 -8.43 11.63
N ALA A 47 7.96 -7.98 10.38
CA ALA A 47 8.36 -6.65 9.93
C ALA A 47 7.59 -5.52 10.63
N ALA A 48 6.27 -5.68 10.79
CA ALA A 48 5.43 -4.71 11.51
C ALA A 48 5.82 -4.62 12.99
N PHE A 49 6.09 -5.77 13.63
CA PHE A 49 6.55 -5.83 15.01
C PHE A 49 7.94 -5.20 15.16
N ALA A 50 8.88 -5.48 14.26
CA ALA A 50 10.20 -4.86 14.27
C ALA A 50 10.12 -3.33 14.15
N SER A 51 9.30 -2.81 13.22
CA SER A 51 9.08 -1.36 13.12
C SER A 51 8.44 -0.77 14.37
N SER A 52 7.50 -1.49 14.98
CA SER A 52 6.83 -1.03 16.20
C SER A 52 7.76 -1.09 17.41
N MET A 53 8.70 -2.03 17.43
CA MET A 53 9.72 -2.15 18.45
C MET A 53 10.71 -0.98 18.38
N VAL A 54 11.15 -0.63 17.18
CA VAL A 54 11.98 0.57 16.96
C VAL A 54 11.22 1.82 17.39
N ASN A 55 9.96 1.97 17.00
CA ASN A 55 9.12 3.10 17.43
C ASN A 55 8.99 3.18 18.97
N ALA A 56 8.74 2.05 19.64
CA ALA A 56 8.65 1.99 21.11
C ALA A 56 9.97 2.33 21.80
N TRP A 57 11.10 1.93 21.21
CA TRP A 57 12.43 2.33 21.66
C TRP A 57 12.66 3.83 21.46
N MET A 58 12.25 4.37 20.32
CA MET A 58 12.36 5.80 20.00
C MET A 58 11.51 6.68 20.91
N ASP A 59 10.29 6.26 21.27
CA ASP A 59 9.47 6.99 22.25
C ASP A 59 10.19 7.18 23.59
N ARG A 60 10.97 6.18 24.02
CA ARG A 60 11.77 6.23 25.26
C ARG A 60 12.95 7.18 25.11
N LEU A 61 13.71 7.03 24.03
CA LEU A 61 14.84 7.91 23.75
C LEU A 61 14.38 9.37 23.65
N TYR A 62 13.26 9.61 22.97
CA TYR A 62 12.67 10.94 22.84
C TYR A 62 12.23 11.51 24.20
N ARG A 63 11.56 10.71 25.04
CA ARG A 63 11.24 11.10 26.42
C ARG A 63 12.49 11.50 27.21
N ASP A 64 13.55 10.72 27.13
CA ASP A 64 14.79 11.00 27.87
C ASP A 64 15.46 12.29 27.40
N LEU A 65 15.40 12.59 26.09
CA LEU A 65 15.88 13.86 25.53
C LEU A 65 15.05 15.05 26.02
N LEU A 66 13.72 14.91 26.04
CA LEU A 66 12.81 15.94 26.58
C LEU A 66 13.08 16.21 28.06
N MET A 67 13.27 15.16 28.87
CA MET A 67 13.58 15.28 30.31
C MET A 67 14.94 15.96 30.56
N LYS A 68 15.89 15.82 29.63
CA LYS A 68 17.19 16.50 29.67
C LYS A 68 17.13 17.94 29.16
N GLY A 69 15.95 18.45 28.79
CA GLY A 69 15.79 19.80 28.24
C GLY A 69 16.31 19.95 26.80
N VAL A 70 16.63 18.85 26.13
CA VAL A 70 17.02 18.85 24.71
C VAL A 70 15.75 18.87 23.87
N ASN A 71 15.00 19.98 23.94
CA ASN A 71 13.81 20.17 23.14
C ASN A 71 14.18 20.96 21.88
N GLY A 72 14.43 20.24 20.78
CA GLY A 72 14.61 20.87 19.48
C GLY A 72 13.27 21.40 18.98
N SER A 73 13.23 22.67 18.56
CA SER A 73 12.10 23.17 17.77
C SER A 73 11.93 22.29 16.52
N ALA A 74 10.68 22.04 16.13
CA ALA A 74 10.37 21.34 14.89
C ALA A 74 11.17 21.95 13.73
N LEU A 75 11.67 21.09 12.84
CA LEU A 75 12.43 21.52 11.67
C LEU A 75 11.52 22.35 10.74
N PRO A 76 12.08 23.33 10.03
CA PRO A 76 11.29 24.14 9.12
C PRO A 76 10.77 23.30 7.96
N ASP A 77 9.45 23.14 7.90
CA ASP A 77 8.74 22.53 6.78
C ASP A 77 7.71 23.54 6.25
N ALA A 78 7.73 23.79 4.94
CA ALA A 78 6.94 24.85 4.32
C ALA A 78 5.43 24.65 4.49
N ILE A 79 4.95 23.40 4.44
CA ILE A 79 3.53 23.07 4.57
C ILE A 79 3.11 23.18 6.04
N ILE A 80 3.92 22.63 6.95
CA ILE A 80 3.66 22.72 8.39
C ILE A 80 3.63 24.19 8.84
N GLN A 81 4.58 25.00 8.40
CA GLN A 81 4.65 26.42 8.74
C GLN A 81 3.41 27.19 8.29
N PHE A 82 2.85 26.86 7.12
CA PHE A 82 1.61 27.48 6.64
C PHE A 82 0.42 27.17 7.57
N PHE A 83 0.32 25.94 8.08
CA PHE A 83 -0.80 25.50 8.92
C PHE A 83 -0.59 25.71 10.42
N ASN A 84 0.59 26.17 10.87
CA ASN A 84 0.90 26.41 12.29
C ASN A 84 -0.05 27.40 12.98
N ASN A 85 -0.72 28.26 12.22
CA ASN A 85 -1.71 29.21 12.72
C ASN A 85 -3.06 28.57 13.10
N TYR A 86 -3.27 27.28 12.79
CA TYR A 86 -4.54 26.58 12.99
C TYR A 86 -4.39 25.29 13.83
N PRO A 87 -3.93 25.38 15.09
CA PRO A 87 -3.56 24.20 15.89
C PRO A 87 -4.71 23.22 16.15
N GLU A 88 -5.94 23.69 16.35
CA GLU A 88 -7.10 22.83 16.57
C GLU A 88 -7.43 22.00 15.32
N PHE A 89 -7.34 22.61 14.15
CA PHE A 89 -7.53 21.93 12.88
C PHE A 89 -6.47 20.85 12.66
N GLN A 90 -5.21 21.13 13.03
CA GLN A 90 -4.13 20.15 12.91
C GLN A 90 -4.37 18.89 13.76
N ILE A 91 -4.84 19.05 14.99
CA ILE A 91 -5.16 17.92 15.88
C ILE A 91 -6.32 17.10 15.32
N GLN A 92 -7.41 17.75 14.89
CA GLN A 92 -8.56 17.06 14.32
C GLN A 92 -8.20 16.25 13.06
N VAL A 93 -7.39 16.83 12.17
CA VAL A 93 -6.90 16.13 10.98
C VAL A 93 -5.97 14.97 11.39
N GLY A 94 -5.10 15.16 12.38
CA GLY A 94 -4.21 14.12 12.89
C GLY A 94 -4.96 12.90 13.42
N ASP A 95 -6.00 13.11 14.22
CA ASP A 95 -6.84 12.04 14.74
C ASP A 95 -7.61 11.33 13.61
N PHE A 96 -8.19 12.09 12.67
CA PHE A 96 -8.87 11.53 11.50
C PHE A 96 -7.94 10.63 10.68
N ASN A 97 -6.71 11.08 10.46
CA ASN A 97 -5.69 10.33 9.72
C ASN A 97 -5.35 8.98 10.38
N GLN A 98 -5.30 8.90 11.71
CA GLN A 98 -5.08 7.63 12.39
C GLN A 98 -6.23 6.64 12.14
N TRP A 99 -7.47 7.12 12.25
CA TRP A 99 -8.66 6.30 11.96
C TRP A 99 -8.69 5.87 10.49
N SER A 100 -8.37 6.77 9.57
CA SER A 100 -8.42 6.47 8.14
C SER A 100 -7.34 5.47 7.71
N ALA A 101 -6.16 5.45 8.34
CA ALA A 101 -5.15 4.43 8.08
C ALA A 101 -5.61 3.03 8.51
N ARG A 102 -6.27 2.90 9.67
CA ARG A 102 -6.93 1.65 10.09
C ARG A 102 -8.00 1.23 9.07
N THR A 103 -8.81 2.18 8.61
CA THR A 103 -9.80 1.93 7.56
C THR A 103 -9.14 1.44 6.27
N CYS A 104 -8.03 2.03 5.83
CA CYS A 104 -7.29 1.56 4.66
C CYS A 104 -6.74 0.14 4.82
N ALA A 105 -6.22 -0.22 6.00
CA ALA A 105 -5.79 -1.58 6.27
C ALA A 105 -6.96 -2.59 6.14
N ILE A 106 -8.13 -2.23 6.66
CA ILE A 106 -9.35 -3.04 6.51
C ILE A 106 -9.78 -3.12 5.04
N LEU A 107 -9.73 -2.02 4.29
CA LEU A 107 -10.07 -2.00 2.87
C LEU A 107 -9.12 -2.88 2.02
N ILE A 108 -7.83 -2.92 2.36
CA ILE A 108 -6.87 -3.86 1.76
C ILE A 108 -7.33 -5.31 2.02
N LEU A 109 -7.67 -5.65 3.26
CA LEU A 109 -8.15 -7.00 3.61
C LEU A 109 -9.45 -7.36 2.87
N ILE A 110 -10.39 -6.42 2.78
CA ILE A 110 -11.63 -6.59 2.01
C ILE A 110 -11.30 -6.86 0.53
N LEU A 111 -10.42 -6.07 -0.09
CA LEU A 111 -10.02 -6.25 -1.49
C LEU A 111 -9.35 -7.61 -1.75
N ILE A 112 -8.57 -8.09 -0.78
CA ILE A 112 -7.95 -9.42 -0.80
C ILE A 112 -9.04 -10.49 -0.78
N VAL A 113 -9.96 -10.45 0.19
CA VAL A 113 -11.03 -11.44 0.35
C VAL A 113 -11.98 -11.43 -0.87
N LEU A 114 -12.35 -10.25 -1.37
CA LEU A 114 -13.18 -10.14 -2.57
C LEU A 114 -12.51 -10.71 -3.84
N GLY A 115 -11.20 -10.95 -3.81
CA GLY A 115 -10.47 -11.65 -4.86
C GLY A 115 -10.91 -13.10 -5.10
N GLY A 116 -11.54 -13.78 -4.13
CA GLY A 116 -11.90 -15.19 -4.31
C GLY A 116 -10.65 -16.07 -4.40
N ARG A 117 -10.51 -16.84 -5.49
CA ARG A 117 -9.33 -17.70 -5.75
C ARG A 117 -8.00 -16.92 -5.84
N ASP A 118 -8.14 -15.62 -6.07
CA ASP A 118 -7.06 -14.65 -6.14
C ASP A 118 -6.77 -14.01 -4.76
N ALA A 119 -7.26 -14.53 -3.65
CA ALA A 119 -7.00 -13.88 -2.35
C ALA A 119 -5.54 -14.10 -1.92
N CYS A 120 -5.04 -15.34 -2.01
CA CYS A 120 -3.77 -15.72 -1.41
C CYS A 120 -2.57 -14.98 -2.02
N TRP A 121 -2.45 -14.90 -3.34
CA TRP A 121 -1.40 -14.11 -3.98
C TRP A 121 -1.55 -12.58 -3.84
N ARG A 122 -2.77 -12.01 -3.71
CA ARG A 122 -3.02 -10.58 -3.47
C ARG A 122 -2.52 -10.24 -2.07
N PHE A 123 -2.81 -11.11 -1.11
CA PHE A 123 -2.25 -11.04 0.23
C PHE A 123 -0.72 -11.10 0.21
N ARG A 124 -0.11 -12.08 -0.48
CA ARG A 124 1.36 -12.18 -0.57
C ARG A 124 1.99 -10.90 -1.12
N ARG A 125 1.42 -10.32 -2.18
CA ARG A 125 1.88 -9.07 -2.79
C ARG A 125 1.79 -7.87 -1.84
N ALA A 126 0.67 -7.72 -1.14
CA ALA A 126 0.49 -6.69 -0.13
C ALA A 126 1.46 -6.88 1.05
N ALA A 127 1.57 -8.11 1.57
CA ALA A 127 2.46 -8.47 2.67
C ALA A 127 3.93 -8.22 2.33
N PHE A 128 4.36 -8.53 1.10
CA PHE A 128 5.71 -8.24 0.63
C PHE A 128 5.97 -6.73 0.60
N THR A 129 5.07 -5.97 -0.02
CA THR A 129 5.21 -4.51 -0.17
C THR A 129 5.27 -3.82 1.19
N ILE A 130 4.30 -4.11 2.07
CA ILE A 130 4.25 -3.51 3.41
C ILE A 130 5.43 -3.98 4.26
N GLY A 131 5.74 -5.29 4.24
CA GLY A 131 6.81 -5.85 5.07
C GLY A 131 8.20 -5.32 4.70
N VAL A 132 8.53 -5.24 3.41
CA VAL A 132 9.81 -4.66 2.97
C VAL A 132 9.92 -3.18 3.37
N MET A 133 8.83 -2.43 3.26
CA MET A 133 8.82 -1.02 3.65
C MET A 133 8.94 -0.82 5.16
N TYR A 134 8.31 -1.66 5.98
CA TYR A 134 8.49 -1.62 7.43
C TYR A 134 9.90 -2.01 7.88
N ILE A 135 10.57 -2.94 7.19
CA ILE A 135 11.99 -3.23 7.48
C ILE A 135 12.86 -2.02 7.14
N LEU A 136 12.71 -1.46 5.94
CA LEU A 136 13.50 -0.29 5.53
C LEU A 136 13.28 0.89 6.49
N ARG A 137 12.03 1.13 6.86
CA ARG A 137 11.65 2.13 7.85
C ARG A 137 12.27 1.86 9.22
N SER A 138 12.28 0.61 9.69
CA SER A 138 12.92 0.24 10.97
C SER A 138 14.40 0.65 10.99
N ILE A 139 15.11 0.42 9.89
CA ILE A 139 16.52 0.83 9.74
C ILE A 139 16.62 2.36 9.78
N CYS A 140 15.83 3.05 8.96
CA CYS A 140 15.82 4.51 8.86
C CYS A 140 15.55 5.21 10.20
N VAL A 141 14.49 4.81 10.91
CA VAL A 141 14.10 5.39 12.21
C VAL A 141 15.15 5.10 13.28
N SER A 142 15.82 3.95 13.23
CA SER A 142 16.90 3.63 14.17
C SER A 142 18.15 4.50 13.97
N LEU A 143 18.38 5.00 12.76
CA LEU A 143 19.56 5.78 12.40
C LEU A 143 19.37 7.29 12.55
N THR A 144 18.16 7.81 12.33
CA THR A 144 17.91 9.26 12.30
C THR A 144 16.58 9.60 12.93
N HIS A 145 16.62 10.59 13.83
CA HIS A 145 15.46 11.03 14.60
C HIS A 145 15.34 12.56 14.63
N PRO A 146 14.50 13.14 13.76
CA PRO A 146 14.17 14.56 13.85
C PRO A 146 13.29 14.88 15.07
N PRO A 147 13.19 16.15 15.52
CA PRO A 147 12.21 16.56 16.52
C PRO A 147 10.78 16.41 15.99
N ASN A 148 9.82 16.05 16.84
CA ASN A 148 8.44 15.82 16.40
C ASN A 148 7.69 17.15 16.19
N PRO A 149 7.10 17.39 14.99
CA PRO A 149 6.29 18.58 14.73
C PRO A 149 4.87 18.52 15.34
N TYR A 150 4.41 17.34 15.77
CA TYR A 150 3.07 17.11 16.33
C TYR A 150 2.99 17.54 17.81
N LYS A 151 2.26 18.63 18.09
CA LYS A 151 2.16 19.23 19.43
C LYS A 151 1.67 18.27 20.54
N PRO A 152 0.71 17.36 20.32
CA PRO A 152 0.30 16.40 21.35
C PRO A 152 1.41 15.44 21.81
N CYS A 153 2.49 15.32 21.05
CA CYS A 153 3.61 14.44 21.35
C CYS A 153 4.68 15.03 22.29
N LEU A 154 4.43 16.20 22.89
CA LEU A 154 5.36 16.85 23.83
C LEU A 154 5.49 16.14 25.20
N SER A 155 4.64 15.15 25.51
CA SER A 155 4.72 14.36 26.74
C SER A 155 4.39 12.88 26.49
N PRO A 156 5.32 12.08 25.93
CA PRO A 156 5.06 10.68 25.63
C PRO A 156 4.87 9.84 26.91
N ASN A 157 3.72 9.16 27.01
CA ASN A 157 3.41 8.24 28.10
C ASN A 157 4.12 6.89 27.91
N VAL A 158 5.27 6.72 28.57
CA VAL A 158 6.09 5.50 28.52
C VAL A 158 6.06 4.77 29.86
N ILE A 159 4.90 4.20 30.21
CA ILE A 159 4.69 3.51 31.49
C ILE A 159 4.85 1.99 31.36
N SER A 160 4.48 1.44 30.20
CA SER A 160 4.45 0.00 29.96
C SER A 160 5.83 -0.56 29.57
N PRO A 161 6.05 -1.90 29.67
CA PRO A 161 7.22 -2.54 29.08
C PRO A 161 7.32 -2.30 27.57
N ILE A 162 8.54 -2.26 27.04
CA ILE A 162 8.80 -1.93 25.63
C ILE A 162 8.08 -2.85 24.64
N PHE A 163 7.99 -4.14 24.96
CA PHE A 163 7.29 -5.13 24.14
C PHE A 163 5.78 -4.90 24.10
N VAL A 164 5.20 -4.47 25.24
CA VAL A 164 3.76 -4.15 25.31
C VAL A 164 3.47 -2.91 24.47
N ASP A 165 4.31 -1.88 24.60
CA ASP A 165 4.21 -0.68 23.77
C ASP A 165 4.32 -1.00 22.28
N ALA A 166 5.26 -1.87 21.90
CA ALA A 166 5.41 -2.29 20.51
C ALA A 166 4.18 -3.01 19.98
N ILE A 167 3.57 -3.90 20.78
CA ILE A 167 2.31 -4.55 20.39
C ILE A 167 1.20 -3.50 20.23
N LEU A 168 1.05 -2.59 21.19
CA LEU A 168 0.03 -1.53 21.15
C LEU A 168 0.21 -0.58 19.97
N ILE A 169 1.45 -0.24 19.60
CA ILE A 169 1.78 0.54 18.41
C ILE A 169 1.47 -0.25 17.14
N MET A 170 1.83 -1.54 17.09
CA MET A 170 1.59 -2.41 15.93
C MET A 170 0.10 -2.55 15.61
N ILE A 171 -0.74 -2.70 16.63
CA ILE A 171 -2.21 -2.74 16.47
C ILE A 171 -2.84 -1.33 16.43
N GLN A 172 -2.00 -0.30 16.41
CA GLN A 172 -2.36 1.11 16.34
C GLN A 172 -3.22 1.61 17.52
N VAL A 173 -3.24 0.93 18.67
CA VAL A 173 -3.93 1.39 19.89
C VAL A 173 -3.16 2.52 20.58
N LYS A 174 -1.82 2.53 20.45
CA LYS A 174 -0.95 3.58 20.97
C LYS A 174 -0.30 4.36 19.83
N ILE A 175 -0.31 5.69 19.94
CA ILE A 175 0.43 6.59 19.05
C ILE A 175 1.90 6.61 19.49
N SER A 176 2.82 6.46 18.54
CA SER A 176 4.25 6.67 18.77
C SER A 176 4.63 8.10 18.43
N CYS A 177 5.35 8.75 19.34
CA CYS A 177 5.80 10.13 19.22
C CYS A 177 7.25 10.25 18.74
N GLY A 178 8.03 9.17 18.79
CA GLY A 178 9.31 9.04 18.10
C GLY A 178 9.18 8.64 16.63
N ASP A 179 7.94 8.43 16.15
CA ASP A 179 7.62 8.08 14.77
C ASP A 179 7.54 9.30 13.86
N VAL A 180 8.71 9.81 13.46
CA VAL A 180 8.79 11.08 12.71
C VAL A 180 9.71 11.02 11.50
N PHE A 181 10.25 9.84 11.16
CA PHE A 181 11.02 9.64 9.94
C PHE A 181 10.43 8.47 9.14
N PHE A 182 10.24 8.67 7.83
CA PHE A 182 9.68 7.68 6.89
C PHE A 182 8.29 7.13 7.30
N SER A 183 7.21 7.83 6.95
CA SER A 183 5.83 7.59 7.43
C SER A 183 5.22 6.19 7.19
N GLY A 184 4.82 5.50 8.27
CA GLY A 184 4.11 4.22 8.22
C GLY A 184 2.67 4.31 7.67
N HIS A 185 1.97 5.40 7.99
CA HIS A 185 0.63 5.67 7.46
C HIS A 185 0.64 5.77 5.93
N THR A 186 1.66 6.44 5.38
CA THR A 186 1.82 6.60 3.93
C THR A 186 2.08 5.26 3.23
N ILE A 187 2.81 4.32 3.85
CA ILE A 187 2.98 2.95 3.32
C ILE A 187 1.61 2.28 3.13
N ILE A 188 0.73 2.38 4.13
CA ILE A 188 -0.61 1.78 4.09
C ILE A 188 -1.50 2.46 3.04
N TYR A 189 -1.56 3.80 3.01
CA TYR A 189 -2.34 4.53 2.00
C TYR A 189 -1.86 4.22 0.58
N THR A 190 -0.53 4.24 0.35
CA THR A 190 0.05 3.97 -0.96
C THR A 190 -0.21 2.53 -1.38
N THR A 191 -0.05 1.57 -0.48
CA THR A 191 -0.35 0.14 -0.75
C THR A 191 -1.83 -0.06 -1.08
N ALA A 192 -2.75 0.56 -0.32
CA ALA A 192 -4.17 0.51 -0.62
C ALA A 192 -4.46 1.08 -2.02
N MET A 193 -3.92 2.27 -2.32
CA MET A 193 -4.09 2.94 -3.60
C MET A 193 -3.64 2.06 -4.77
N VAL A 194 -2.41 1.54 -4.75
CA VAL A 194 -1.87 0.73 -5.87
C VAL A 194 -2.60 -0.62 -6.02
N MET A 195 -3.04 -1.22 -4.92
CA MET A 195 -3.86 -2.45 -4.94
C MET A 195 -5.21 -2.21 -5.61
N TYR A 196 -5.92 -1.13 -5.25
CA TYR A 196 -7.21 -0.79 -5.85
C TYR A 196 -7.07 -0.38 -7.32
N LEU A 197 -5.99 0.31 -7.69
CA LEU A 197 -5.70 0.62 -9.09
C LEU A 197 -5.48 -0.66 -9.93
N LYS A 198 -4.75 -1.64 -9.36
CA LYS A 198 -4.39 -2.89 -10.05
C LYS A 198 -5.56 -3.87 -10.18
N TYR A 199 -6.33 -4.07 -9.12
CA TYR A 199 -7.35 -5.13 -9.07
C TYR A 199 -8.76 -4.59 -9.25
N ASN A 200 -9.54 -5.26 -10.10
CA ASN A 200 -10.97 -5.01 -10.22
C ASN A 200 -11.74 -5.82 -9.17
N ILE A 201 -12.81 -5.23 -8.65
CA ILE A 201 -13.67 -5.84 -7.62
C ILE A 201 -14.93 -6.41 -8.26
N PHE A 202 -15.50 -5.65 -9.20
CA PHE A 202 -16.75 -5.97 -9.90
C PHE A 202 -16.47 -6.44 -11.33
N PRO A 203 -17.36 -7.24 -11.93
CA PRO A 203 -17.25 -7.55 -13.36
C PRO A 203 -17.49 -6.32 -14.26
N TYR A 204 -18.12 -5.27 -13.72
CA TYR A 204 -18.50 -4.06 -14.46
C TYR A 204 -17.42 -2.99 -14.41
N ASN A 205 -16.94 -2.56 -15.58
CA ASN A 205 -15.83 -1.61 -15.69
C ASN A 205 -16.16 -0.23 -15.10
N THR A 206 -17.37 0.31 -15.34
CA THR A 206 -17.77 1.65 -14.85
C THR A 206 -17.67 1.77 -13.32
N LEU A 207 -18.21 0.78 -12.58
CA LEU A 207 -18.17 0.80 -11.12
C LEU A 207 -16.74 0.67 -10.59
N ASN A 208 -15.90 -0.14 -11.24
CA ASN A 208 -14.49 -0.22 -10.87
C ASN A 208 -13.77 1.12 -11.07
N TYR A 209 -14.04 1.86 -12.16
CA TYR A 209 -13.43 3.17 -12.37
C TYR A 209 -13.84 4.18 -11.29
N ILE A 210 -15.12 4.20 -10.90
CA ILE A 210 -15.61 5.08 -9.83
C ILE A 210 -14.90 4.74 -8.50
N ILE A 211 -14.85 3.45 -8.14
CA ILE A 211 -14.19 3.03 -6.90
C ILE A 211 -12.70 3.35 -6.92
N LYS A 212 -12.01 3.11 -8.03
CA LYS A 212 -10.60 3.47 -8.19
C LYS A 212 -10.39 4.96 -7.98
N PHE A 213 -11.22 5.80 -8.60
CA PHE A 213 -11.15 7.25 -8.45
C PHE A 213 -11.37 7.67 -7.00
N VAL A 214 -12.43 7.18 -6.35
CA VAL A 214 -12.73 7.48 -4.94
C VAL A 214 -11.56 7.05 -4.04
N MET A 215 -11.00 5.86 -4.25
CA MET A 215 -9.88 5.35 -3.47
C MET A 215 -8.60 6.16 -3.66
N VAL A 216 -8.31 6.61 -4.88
CA VAL A 216 -7.16 7.50 -5.14
C VAL A 216 -7.36 8.82 -4.42
N VAL A 217 -8.52 9.47 -4.59
CA VAL A 217 -8.82 10.74 -3.92
C VAL A 217 -8.72 10.59 -2.40
N PHE A 218 -9.29 9.52 -1.85
CA PHE A 218 -9.23 9.22 -0.42
C PHE A 218 -7.79 9.01 0.08
N CYS A 219 -6.98 8.21 -0.61
CA CYS A 219 -5.61 7.96 -0.18
C CYS A 219 -4.74 9.22 -0.30
N VAL A 220 -4.86 9.96 -1.41
CA VAL A 220 -4.08 11.19 -1.63
C VAL A 220 -4.47 12.29 -0.64
N SER A 221 -5.77 12.47 -0.35
CA SER A 221 -6.21 13.47 0.63
C SER A 221 -5.67 13.16 2.03
N ASN A 222 -5.65 11.90 2.44
CA ASN A 222 -5.09 11.49 3.73
C ASN A 222 -3.56 11.64 3.76
N ILE A 223 -2.85 11.31 2.68
CA ILE A 223 -1.39 11.54 2.57
C ILE A 223 -1.07 13.03 2.76
N ILE A 224 -1.85 13.94 2.15
CA ILE A 224 -1.72 15.39 2.36
C ILE A 224 -2.07 15.76 3.80
N GLY A 225 -3.14 15.18 4.35
CA GLY A 225 -3.60 15.37 5.73
C GLY A 225 -2.52 15.08 6.78
N LEU A 226 -1.62 14.12 6.53
CA LEU A 226 -0.51 13.80 7.45
C LEU A 226 0.45 14.99 7.63
N VAL A 227 0.68 15.76 6.56
CA VAL A 227 1.54 16.94 6.60
C VAL A 227 0.79 18.14 7.18
N VAL A 228 -0.48 18.32 6.77
CA VAL A 228 -1.35 19.40 7.27
C VAL A 228 -1.51 19.32 8.79
N SER A 229 -1.71 18.12 9.33
CA SER A 229 -1.81 17.86 10.78
C SER A 229 -0.49 17.99 11.53
N SER A 230 0.63 18.23 10.83
CA SER A 230 1.98 18.15 11.39
C SER A 230 2.28 16.79 12.04
N PHE A 231 1.63 15.72 11.56
CA PHE A 231 1.84 14.37 12.08
C PHE A 231 3.16 13.78 11.55
N HIS A 232 3.54 14.13 10.31
CA HIS A 232 4.84 13.84 9.72
C HIS A 232 5.36 15.03 8.91
N TYR A 233 6.67 15.11 8.70
CA TYR A 233 7.23 16.07 7.75
C TYR A 233 6.86 15.69 6.32
N SER A 234 6.76 16.69 5.44
CA SER A 234 6.45 16.50 4.02
C SER A 234 7.42 15.53 3.34
N ILE A 235 8.71 15.62 3.67
CA ILE A 235 9.74 14.75 3.11
C ILE A 235 9.54 13.28 3.45
N ASP A 236 9.07 12.98 4.67
CA ASP A 236 8.81 11.59 5.11
C ASP A 236 7.67 10.96 4.32
N VAL A 237 6.64 11.77 4.07
CA VAL A 237 5.48 11.38 3.28
C VAL A 237 5.86 11.17 1.82
N ILE A 238 6.64 12.09 1.23
CA ILE A 238 7.10 11.97 -0.16
C ILE A 238 8.00 10.75 -0.36
N ILE A 239 9.01 10.56 0.49
CA ILE A 239 9.92 9.41 0.42
C ILE A 239 9.13 8.12 0.58
N SER A 240 8.23 8.05 1.55
CA SER A 240 7.41 6.86 1.76
C SER A 240 6.53 6.54 0.55
N PHE A 241 5.92 7.54 -0.06
CA PHE A 241 5.08 7.38 -1.23
C PHE A 241 5.89 6.84 -2.43
N ILE A 242 7.05 7.44 -2.69
CA ILE A 242 7.94 7.06 -3.80
C ILE A 242 8.45 5.64 -3.60
N LEU A 243 9.03 5.34 -2.44
CA LEU A 243 9.62 4.02 -2.18
C LEU A 243 8.56 2.92 -2.20
N THR A 244 7.39 3.13 -1.58
CA THR A 244 6.30 2.14 -1.60
C THR A 244 5.79 1.90 -3.02
N SER A 245 5.61 2.96 -3.81
CA SER A 245 5.22 2.85 -5.22
C SER A 245 6.26 2.12 -6.06
N LEU A 246 7.55 2.42 -5.85
CA LEU A 246 8.65 1.75 -6.52
C LEU A 246 8.75 0.29 -6.12
N THR A 247 8.59 -0.06 -4.84
CA THR A 247 8.59 -1.45 -4.37
C THR A 247 7.47 -2.24 -5.04
N TRP A 248 6.26 -1.69 -5.11
CA TRP A 248 5.13 -2.30 -5.81
C TRP A 248 5.38 -2.47 -7.31
N TRP A 249 5.89 -1.42 -7.96
CA TRP A 249 6.19 -1.44 -9.39
C TRP A 249 7.29 -2.45 -9.72
N ASN A 250 8.42 -2.41 -9.01
CA ASN A 250 9.53 -3.34 -9.19
C ASN A 250 9.07 -4.79 -8.98
N TYR A 251 8.25 -5.05 -7.96
CA TYR A 251 7.67 -6.38 -7.76
C TYR A 251 6.97 -6.89 -9.04
N HIS A 252 6.11 -6.07 -9.63
CA HIS A 252 5.38 -6.45 -10.84
C HIS A 252 6.26 -6.53 -12.09
N VAL A 253 7.26 -5.66 -12.23
CA VAL A 253 8.26 -5.75 -13.29
C VAL A 253 8.96 -7.10 -13.26
N VAL A 254 9.36 -7.57 -12.08
CA VAL A 254 10.09 -8.83 -11.90
C VAL A 254 9.22 -10.05 -12.18
N VAL A 255 7.95 -10.01 -11.77
CA VAL A 255 7.00 -11.09 -12.01
C VAL A 255 6.63 -11.20 -13.50
N ASN A 256 6.47 -10.06 -14.18
CA ASN A 256 5.93 -10.03 -15.54
C ASN A 256 7.00 -10.10 -16.64
N LEU A 257 8.18 -9.52 -16.44
CA LEU A 257 9.23 -9.51 -17.46
C LEU A 257 10.13 -10.74 -17.38
N ASP A 258 10.24 -11.45 -18.50
CA ASP A 258 11.05 -12.68 -18.59
C ASP A 258 12.55 -12.43 -18.47
N TYR A 259 13.01 -11.20 -18.73
CA TYR A 259 14.40 -10.79 -18.51
C TYR A 259 14.91 -11.11 -17.10
N PHE A 260 14.05 -11.04 -16.08
CA PHE A 260 14.45 -11.30 -14.69
C PHE A 260 14.29 -12.76 -14.26
N LYS A 261 13.76 -13.64 -15.11
CA LYS A 261 13.43 -15.03 -14.77
C LYS A 261 14.63 -15.81 -14.21
N ASP A 262 15.81 -15.62 -14.80
CA ASP A 262 16.98 -16.43 -14.47
C ASP A 262 17.87 -15.81 -13.37
N THR A 263 17.61 -14.55 -13.01
CA THR A 263 18.30 -13.86 -11.92
C THR A 263 17.93 -14.46 -10.56
N TRP A 264 18.84 -14.39 -9.58
CA TRP A 264 18.60 -14.92 -8.23
C TRP A 264 17.36 -14.29 -7.58
N TYR A 265 17.20 -12.97 -7.75
CA TYR A 265 16.11 -12.22 -7.13
C TYR A 265 14.79 -12.44 -7.86
N GLY A 266 14.80 -12.60 -9.19
CA GLY A 266 13.62 -12.96 -9.95
C GLY A 266 13.13 -14.38 -9.67
N LYS A 267 14.04 -15.34 -9.48
CA LYS A 267 13.71 -16.69 -8.99
C LYS A 267 13.00 -16.62 -7.64
N PHE A 268 13.51 -15.82 -6.70
CA PHE A 268 12.90 -15.62 -5.38
C PHE A 268 11.50 -15.00 -5.48
N ILE A 269 11.36 -13.85 -6.16
CA ILE A 269 10.07 -13.16 -6.27
C ILE A 269 9.03 -14.01 -7.00
N ARG A 270 9.41 -14.72 -8.08
CA ARG A 270 8.48 -15.60 -8.80
C ARG A 270 8.11 -16.84 -8.00
N PHE A 271 9.04 -17.38 -7.21
CA PHE A 271 8.73 -18.45 -6.24
C PHE A 271 7.70 -17.99 -5.20
N TYR A 272 7.85 -16.75 -4.72
CA TYR A 272 6.95 -16.15 -3.73
C TYR A 272 5.59 -15.73 -4.33
N ASP A 273 5.57 -15.18 -5.55
CA ASP A 273 4.34 -14.74 -6.22
C ASP A 273 3.47 -15.91 -6.66
N HIS A 274 4.09 -16.97 -7.20
CA HIS A 274 3.46 -18.17 -7.79
C HIS A 274 2.06 -17.92 -8.38
N HIS A 275 2.02 -17.44 -9.63
CA HIS A 275 0.79 -17.29 -10.42
C HIS A 275 0.51 -18.62 -11.14
N PRO A 276 -0.57 -19.38 -10.81
CA PRO A 276 -0.82 -20.70 -11.38
C PRO A 276 -1.10 -20.68 -12.90
N THR A 277 -1.43 -19.52 -13.45
CA THR A 277 -1.60 -19.31 -14.89
C THR A 277 -0.73 -18.15 -15.37
N LYS A 278 0.53 -18.43 -15.73
CA LYS A 278 1.10 -17.68 -16.86
C LYS A 278 0.33 -18.18 -18.08
N HIS A 279 -0.67 -17.42 -18.55
CA HIS A 279 -1.03 -17.53 -19.95
C HIS A 279 0.29 -17.37 -20.73
N ASN A 280 0.56 -18.31 -21.63
CA ASN A 280 1.64 -18.15 -22.59
C ASN A 280 1.42 -16.81 -23.28
N TYR A 281 2.27 -15.82 -22.99
CA TYR A 281 2.31 -14.57 -23.74
C TYR A 281 2.79 -14.80 -25.20
N GLU A 282 2.99 -16.06 -25.61
CA GLU A 282 3.18 -16.49 -27.00
C GLU A 282 1.92 -16.31 -27.88
N GLU A 283 0.75 -15.99 -27.31
CA GLU A 283 -0.47 -15.66 -28.06
C GLU A 283 -0.84 -14.16 -28.03
N LEU A 284 0.14 -13.25 -27.89
CA LEU A 284 -0.09 -11.91 -28.42
C LEU A 284 -0.09 -12.04 -29.95
N PRO A 285 -1.20 -11.79 -30.67
CA PRO A 285 -1.10 -11.64 -32.10
C PRO A 285 -0.18 -10.45 -32.36
N MET A 286 1.04 -10.73 -32.84
CA MET A 286 1.84 -9.77 -33.58
C MET A 286 1.10 -9.43 -34.88
N SER A 287 -0.05 -8.77 -34.81
CA SER A 287 -0.77 -8.23 -35.95
C SER A 287 -0.49 -6.73 -36.11
N ILE A 288 0.79 -6.35 -35.97
CA ILE A 288 1.28 -5.04 -36.43
C ILE A 288 2.22 -5.18 -37.64
N SER A 289 2.62 -6.39 -38.07
CA SER A 289 3.40 -6.55 -39.32
C SER A 289 2.56 -6.73 -40.59
N ASN A 290 1.28 -7.11 -40.50
CA ASN A 290 0.46 -7.39 -41.70
C ASN A 290 -0.36 -6.19 -42.22
N ARG A 291 -0.21 -4.99 -41.65
CA ARG A 291 -0.88 -3.77 -42.15
C ARG A 291 0.01 -2.92 -43.09
N GLN A 292 1.27 -3.31 -43.30
CA GLN A 292 2.14 -2.67 -44.31
C GLN A 292 2.17 -3.42 -45.65
N SER A 293 1.87 -4.73 -45.69
CA SER A 293 1.83 -5.50 -46.95
C SER A 293 0.54 -5.31 -47.75
N THR A 294 -0.57 -4.91 -47.10
CA THR A 294 -1.86 -4.64 -47.77
C THR A 294 -1.98 -3.23 -48.34
N PHE A 295 -1.11 -2.29 -47.96
CA PHE A 295 -1.10 -0.93 -48.53
C PHE A 295 -0.20 -0.80 -49.76
N ILE A 296 0.73 -1.73 -49.98
CA ILE A 296 1.63 -1.74 -51.14
C ILE A 296 0.98 -2.47 -52.33
N HIS A 297 0.03 -3.39 -52.10
CA HIS A 297 -0.64 -4.12 -53.18
C HIS A 297 -1.88 -3.45 -53.76
N SER A 298 -2.40 -2.37 -53.16
CA SER A 298 -3.60 -1.67 -53.66
C SER A 298 -3.31 -0.45 -54.55
N THR A 299 -2.04 -0.15 -54.84
CA THR A 299 -1.64 0.99 -55.69
C THR A 299 -1.08 0.60 -57.07
N THR A 300 -1.17 -0.67 -57.47
CA THR A 300 -0.64 -1.16 -58.77
C THR A 300 -1.69 -1.76 -59.72
N SER A 301 -3.00 -1.54 -59.50
CA SER A 301 -4.04 -2.04 -60.42
C SER A 301 -5.06 -0.97 -60.85
N SER A 302 -4.57 0.19 -61.30
CA SER A 302 -5.37 1.15 -62.09
C SER A 302 -4.46 1.96 -63.01
N ASN A 303 -4.06 1.34 -64.12
CA ASN A 303 -3.65 2.00 -65.35
C ASN A 303 -3.96 1.03 -66.49
N ASN A 304 -5.21 1.10 -66.96
CA ASN A 304 -5.68 0.81 -68.32
C ASN A 304 -7.03 1.49 -68.48
#